data_AF-A0A2P6PPZ6-F1
#
_entry.id   AF-A0A2P6PPZ6-F1
#
_cell.length_a   1.000
_cell.length_b   1.000
_cell.length_c   1.000
_cell.angle_alpha   90.00
_cell.angle_beta   90.00
_cell.angle_gamma   90.00
#
_symmetry.space_group_name_H-M   'P 1'
#
loop_
_entity.id
_entity.type
_entity.pdbx_description
1 polymer ?
#
loop_
_entity_poly.entity_id
_entity_poly.type
_entity_poly.pdbx_seq_one_letter_code
_entity_poly.pdbx_strand_id
1 'polypeptide(L)'
;MKQDMQSDNFNMYDLIAYCIKFTPHPHAGDTWSTSYNYAHCILCTLEFETHRASYFWLLHSLGLYQPHVWEYSRLNVSNTIMSKRKLNQLVTENWVDGWNDPCHMTLAGL
;
A
#
# COMPACT_ATOMS: atom_id res chain seq x y z
N MET A 1 -14.24 10.61 -3.45
CA MET A 1 -14.99 11.04 -2.25
C MET A 1 -15.35 12.50 -2.45
N LYS A 2 -16.35 13.07 -1.74
CA LYS A 2 -16.60 14.53 -1.79
C LYS A 2 -16.04 15.16 -0.51
N GLN A 3 -14.75 15.45 -0.54
CA GLN A 3 -13.94 15.99 0.54
C GLN A 3 -13.77 17.50 0.35
N ASP A 4 -12.54 18.01 0.49
CA ASP A 4 -12.21 19.43 0.44
C ASP A 4 -11.01 19.67 -0.48
N MET A 5 -11.28 20.34 -1.61
CA MET A 5 -10.28 20.69 -2.62
C MET A 5 -9.41 21.89 -2.23
N GLN A 6 -9.69 22.58 -1.12
CA GLN A 6 -8.92 23.72 -0.61
C GLN A 6 -7.99 23.35 0.56
N SER A 7 -8.00 22.09 0.98
CA SER A 7 -7.15 21.60 2.08
C SER A 7 -5.66 21.65 1.73
N ASP A 8 -4.80 21.99 2.68
CA ASP A 8 -3.34 21.92 2.48
C ASP A 8 -2.85 20.48 2.25
N ASN A 9 -3.65 19.46 2.60
CA ASN A 9 -3.34 18.07 2.37
C ASN A 9 -3.92 17.57 1.05
N PHE A 10 -3.05 17.28 0.08
CA PHE A 10 -3.41 16.74 -1.23
C PHE A 10 -4.24 15.46 -1.19
N ASN A 11 -4.12 14.64 -0.15
CA ASN A 11 -4.93 13.41 -0.02
C ASN A 11 -6.40 13.69 0.31
N MET A 12 -6.77 14.94 0.60
CA MET A 12 -8.15 15.39 0.80
C MET A 12 -8.80 15.92 -0.50
N TYR A 13 -8.07 15.91 -1.62
CA TYR A 13 -8.58 16.34 -2.91
C TYR A 13 -9.42 15.24 -3.57
N ASP A 14 -10.64 15.06 -3.05
CA ASP A 14 -11.66 14.18 -3.59
C ASP A 14 -11.12 12.80 -4.01
N LEU A 15 -10.47 12.11 -3.05
CA LEU A 15 -9.72 10.88 -3.33
C LEU A 15 -10.57 9.84 -4.10
N ILE A 16 -9.95 9.21 -5.11
CA ILE A 16 -10.62 8.27 -6.01
C ILE A 16 -11.09 7.05 -5.21
N ALA A 17 -12.40 6.78 -5.31
CA ALA A 17 -13.05 5.74 -4.53
C ALA A 17 -12.88 4.34 -5.11
N TYR A 18 -13.18 4.27 -6.40
CA TYR A 18 -13.35 3.05 -7.14
C TYR A 18 -12.85 3.30 -8.56
N CYS A 19 -12.05 2.37 -9.07
CA CYS A 19 -11.63 2.37 -10.46
C CYS A 19 -12.22 1.13 -11.14
N ILE A 20 -12.76 1.31 -12.35
CA ILE A 20 -13.28 0.21 -13.16
C ILE A 20 -12.11 -0.50 -13.82
N LYS A 21 -11.99 -1.81 -13.59
CA LYS A 21 -10.97 -2.66 -14.19
C LYS A 21 -11.59 -3.99 -14.61
N PHE A 22 -11.50 -4.30 -15.91
CA PHE A 22 -11.98 -5.56 -16.47
C PHE A 22 -10.90 -6.63 -16.34
N THR A 23 -10.70 -7.14 -15.12
CA THR A 23 -9.75 -8.21 -14.85
C THR A 23 -10.29 -9.08 -13.73
N PRO A 24 -10.28 -10.42 -13.85
CA PRO A 24 -10.71 -11.32 -12.79
C PRO A 24 -9.87 -11.12 -11.51
N HIS A 25 -10.52 -11.12 -10.35
CA HIS A 25 -9.84 -11.10 -9.05
C HIS A 25 -9.49 -12.53 -8.61
N PRO A 26 -8.25 -12.82 -8.13
CA PRO A 26 -7.85 -14.18 -7.76
C PRO A 26 -8.76 -14.89 -6.73
N HIS A 27 -9.36 -14.13 -5.79
CA HIS A 27 -10.26 -14.69 -4.78
C HIS A 27 -11.75 -14.50 -5.06
N ALA A 28 -12.12 -13.50 -5.86
CA ALA A 28 -13.53 -13.13 -6.06
C ALA A 28 -14.02 -13.42 -7.49
N GLY A 29 -13.14 -13.89 -8.38
CA GLY A 29 -13.45 -14.13 -9.77
C GLY A 29 -13.92 -12.86 -10.47
N ASP A 30 -14.97 -13.00 -11.28
CA ASP A 30 -15.53 -11.93 -12.12
C ASP A 30 -16.67 -11.15 -11.45
N THR A 31 -16.96 -11.39 -10.16
CA THR A 31 -18.07 -10.69 -9.48
C THR A 31 -17.83 -9.20 -9.30
N TRP A 32 -16.57 -8.76 -9.21
CA TRP A 32 -16.23 -7.37 -8.92
C TRP A 32 -15.21 -6.84 -9.94
N SER A 33 -15.64 -5.88 -10.76
CA SER A 33 -14.80 -5.16 -11.72
C SER A 33 -14.20 -3.87 -11.14
N THR A 34 -13.97 -3.83 -9.82
CA THR A 34 -13.56 -2.60 -9.12
C THR A 34 -12.37 -2.83 -8.19
N SER A 35 -11.34 -1.98 -8.30
CA SER A 35 -10.23 -1.96 -7.33
C SER A 35 -10.61 -1.11 -6.12
N TYR A 36 -10.54 -1.68 -4.91
CA TYR A 36 -10.88 -1.00 -3.65
C TYR A 36 -9.63 -0.32 -3.06
N ASN A 37 -9.69 0.99 -2.87
CA ASN A 37 -8.58 1.79 -2.31
C ASN A 37 -8.76 2.16 -0.82
N TYR A 38 -9.72 1.56 -0.10
CA TYR A 38 -10.07 2.00 1.27
C TYR A 38 -9.71 1.04 2.39
N ALA A 39 -8.93 0.00 2.10
CA ALA A 39 -8.41 -0.88 3.13
C ALA A 39 -7.14 -0.23 3.72
N HIS A 40 -7.25 0.33 4.93
CA HIS A 40 -6.10 0.84 5.68
C HIS A 40 -5.92 0.07 6.99
N CYS A 41 -4.66 -0.12 7.40
CA CYS A 41 -4.29 -0.84 8.61
C CYS A 41 -4.17 0.11 9.81
N ILE A 42 -4.32 -0.43 11.02
CA ILE A 42 -4.20 0.33 12.29
C ILE A 42 -2.73 0.68 12.60
N LEU A 43 -1.79 -0.15 12.13
CA LEU A 43 -0.35 0.05 12.24
C LEU A 43 0.24 0.18 10.84
N CYS A 44 0.82 1.34 10.55
CA CYS A 44 1.36 1.67 9.24
C CYS A 44 2.75 2.29 9.37
N THR A 45 3.47 2.35 8.25
CA THR A 45 4.75 3.05 8.20
C THR A 45 4.56 4.55 7.95
N LEU A 46 5.59 5.34 8.22
CA LEU A 46 5.57 6.80 8.13
C LEU A 46 5.24 7.35 6.73
N GLU A 47 5.38 6.54 5.67
CA GLU A 47 4.95 6.93 4.32
C GLU A 47 3.45 7.21 4.22
N PHE A 48 2.64 6.71 5.17
CA PHE A 48 1.18 6.91 5.19
C PHE A 48 0.71 8.04 6.10
N GLU A 49 1.62 8.84 6.67
CA GLU A 49 1.28 9.92 7.59
C GLU A 49 0.24 10.90 7.02
N THR A 50 0.41 11.30 5.76
CA THR A 50 -0.49 12.22 5.07
C THR A 50 -1.83 11.58 4.69
N HIS A 51 -1.94 10.26 4.71
CA HIS A 51 -3.18 9.52 4.41
C HIS A 51 -4.12 9.41 5.62
N ARG A 52 -3.63 9.72 6.82
CA ARG A 52 -4.43 9.67 8.05
C ARG A 52 -5.68 10.54 7.99
N ALA A 53 -5.58 11.74 7.42
CA ALA A 53 -6.69 12.68 7.33
C ALA A 53 -7.84 12.14 6.47
N SER A 54 -7.53 11.57 5.31
CA SER A 54 -8.54 11.01 4.41
C SER A 54 -9.15 9.72 4.97
N TYR A 55 -8.38 8.93 5.71
CA TYR A 55 -8.88 7.76 6.44
C TYR A 55 -9.89 8.13 7.54
N PHE A 56 -9.56 9.10 8.40
CA PHE A 56 -10.50 9.55 9.43
C PHE A 56 -11.75 10.23 8.85
N TRP A 57 -11.60 10.99 7.78
CA TRP A 57 -12.74 11.56 7.07
C TRP A 57 -13.71 10.47 6.58
N LEU A 58 -13.19 9.37 6.04
CA LEU A 58 -14.01 8.25 5.59
C LEU A 58 -14.77 7.59 6.75
N LEU A 59 -14.07 7.29 7.85
CA LEU A 59 -14.66 6.68 9.04
C LEU A 59 -15.75 7.55 9.65
N HIS A 60 -15.49 8.86 9.74
CA HIS A 60 -16.47 9.83 10.21
C HIS A 60 -17.71 9.86 9.30
N SER A 61 -17.51 9.89 7.98
CA SER A 61 -18.61 9.95 7.00
C SER A 61 -19.46 8.68 6.99
N LEU A 62 -18.87 7.53 7.31
CA LEU A 62 -19.58 6.25 7.43
C LEU A 62 -20.18 6.00 8.83
N GLY A 63 -19.92 6.89 9.79
CA GLY A 63 -20.34 6.70 11.19
C GLY A 63 -19.71 5.49 11.86
N LEU A 64 -18.50 5.10 11.43
CA LEU A 64 -17.79 3.93 11.95
C LEU A 64 -16.87 4.32 13.12
N TYR A 65 -16.49 3.31 13.92
CA TYR A 65 -15.48 3.47 14.95
C TYR A 65 -14.18 4.02 14.37
N GLN A 66 -13.57 4.99 15.05
CA GLN A 66 -12.30 5.60 14.67
C GLN A 66 -11.15 4.94 15.43
N PRO A 67 -10.44 3.95 14.84
CA PRO A 67 -9.26 3.39 15.47
C PRO A 67 -8.12 4.40 15.48
N HIS A 68 -7.29 4.35 16.52
CA HIS A 68 -6.04 5.11 16.54
C HIS A 68 -5.04 4.48 15.58
N VAL A 69 -4.63 5.24 14.56
CA VAL A 69 -3.55 4.86 13.64
C VAL A 69 -2.22 5.31 14.22
N TRP A 70 -1.26 4.39 14.27
CA TRP A 70 0.10 4.68 14.71
C TRP A 70 1.09 4.44 13.58
N GLU A 71 1.92 5.44 13.30
CA GLU A 71 2.97 5.34 12.30
C GLU A 71 4.36 5.07 12.91
N TYR A 72 5.14 4.22 12.24
CA TYR A 72 6.53 3.95 12.62
C TYR A 72 7.47 4.05 11.42
N SER A 73 8.76 4.24 11.69
CA SER A 73 9.78 4.29 10.63
C SER A 73 9.96 2.91 9.99
N ARG A 74 10.00 2.86 8.66
CA ARG A 74 10.38 1.64 7.92
C ARG A 74 11.80 1.22 8.32
N LEU A 75 12.02 -0.09 8.45
CA LEU A 75 13.36 -0.66 8.59
C LEU A 75 14.20 -0.37 7.35
N ASN A 76 15.37 0.24 7.49
CA ASN A 76 16.29 0.46 6.37
C ASN A 76 17.63 -0.20 6.72
N VAL A 77 18.03 -1.20 5.94
CA VAL A 77 19.23 -2.01 6.19
C VAL A 77 20.32 -1.59 5.20
N SER A 78 21.48 -1.17 5.72
CA SER A 78 22.66 -0.83 4.92
C SER A 78 23.19 -2.04 4.15
N ASN A 79 23.82 -1.81 2.99
CA ASN A 79 24.37 -2.84 2.09
C ASN A 79 23.34 -3.81 1.51
N THR A 80 22.06 -3.43 1.51
CA THR A 80 20.99 -4.24 0.94
C THR A 80 20.06 -3.39 0.08
N ILE A 81 19.27 -4.05 -0.75
CA ILE A 81 18.26 -3.41 -1.61
C ILE A 81 16.90 -3.98 -1.24
N MET A 82 15.95 -3.13 -0.88
CA MET A 82 14.59 -3.58 -0.50
C MET A 82 13.51 -3.26 -1.56
N SER A 83 13.87 -2.55 -2.63
CA SER A 83 12.90 -2.19 -3.66
C SER A 83 12.55 -3.41 -4.51
N LYS A 84 11.27 -3.81 -4.51
CA LYS A 84 10.74 -4.92 -5.32
C LYS A 84 11.17 -4.84 -6.79
N ARG A 85 11.21 -3.64 -7.38
CA ARG A 85 11.62 -3.44 -8.78
C ARG A 85 13.07 -3.87 -9.02
N LYS A 86 13.99 -3.43 -8.15
CA LYS A 86 15.41 -3.75 -8.25
C LYS A 86 15.68 -5.22 -7.94
N LEU A 87 15.01 -5.77 -6.92
CA LEU A 87 15.12 -7.20 -6.60
C LEU A 87 14.64 -8.09 -7.74
N ASN A 88 13.51 -7.74 -8.36
CA ASN A 88 13.01 -8.46 -9.52
C ASN A 88 13.99 -8.39 -10.70
N GLN A 89 14.63 -7.23 -10.91
CA GLN A 89 15.65 -7.07 -11.95
C GLN A 89 16.82 -8.06 -11.75
N LEU A 90 17.33 -8.21 -10.53
CA LEU A 90 18.42 -9.14 -10.21
C LEU A 90 18.04 -10.60 -10.52
N VAL A 91 16.81 -10.99 -10.22
CA VAL A 91 16.28 -12.33 -10.52
C VAL A 91 16.09 -12.52 -12.03
N THR A 92 15.50 -11.55 -12.74
CA THR A 92 15.24 -11.66 -14.18
C THR A 92 16.51 -11.63 -15.03
N GLU A 93 17.56 -10.94 -14.57
CA GLU A 93 18.85 -10.88 -15.25
C GLU A 93 19.80 -12.02 -14.82
N ASN A 94 19.33 -12.95 -13.98
CA ASN A 94 20.09 -14.11 -13.47
C ASN A 94 21.40 -13.73 -12.73
N TRP A 95 21.39 -12.63 -11.98
CA TRP A 95 22.51 -12.31 -11.06
C TRP A 95 22.45 -13.14 -9.76
N VAL A 96 21.30 -13.75 -9.48
CA VAL A 96 21.00 -14.61 -8.34
C VAL A 96 20.17 -15.81 -8.82
N ASP A 97 20.27 -16.94 -8.12
CA ASP A 97 19.64 -18.21 -8.48
C ASP A 97 18.09 -18.14 -8.39
N GLY A 98 17.56 -17.18 -7.64
CA GLY A 98 16.13 -16.92 -7.55
C GLY A 98 15.71 -16.07 -6.35
N TRP A 99 14.43 -16.17 -5.97
CA TRP A 99 13.88 -15.48 -4.79
C TRP A 99 14.30 -16.11 -3.46
N ASN A 100 14.81 -17.33 -3.47
CA ASN A 100 15.30 -18.07 -2.30
C ASN A 100 16.83 -18.13 -2.24
N ASP A 101 17.51 -17.30 -3.05
CA ASP A 101 18.97 -17.22 -3.04
C ASP A 101 19.47 -16.70 -1.67
N PRO A 102 20.46 -17.33 -1.02
CA PRO A 102 20.99 -16.88 0.27
C PRO A 102 21.57 -15.45 0.29
N CYS A 103 21.95 -14.91 -0.86
CA CYS A 103 22.40 -13.53 -1.01
C CYS A 103 21.24 -12.53 -1.08
N HIS A 104 20.01 -13.02 -1.22
CA HIS A 104 18.80 -12.22 -1.32
C HIS A 104 18.19 -12.03 0.07
N MET A 105 17.95 -10.78 0.47
CA MET A 105 17.32 -10.43 1.76
C MET A 105 15.80 -10.65 1.78
N THR A 106 15.31 -11.68 1.10
CA THR A 106 13.94 -12.16 1.24
C THR A 106 13.86 -13.06 2.48
N LEU A 107 12.68 -13.17 3.09
CA LEU A 107 12.47 -14.10 4.21
C LEU A 107 12.71 -15.57 3.84
N ALA A 108 12.71 -15.91 2.55
CA ALA A 108 12.96 -17.26 2.07
C ALA A 108 14.43 -17.54 1.75
N GLY A 109 15.24 -16.50 1.53
CA GLY A 109 16.69 -16.61 1.34
C GLY A 109 17.46 -16.60 2.67
N LEU A 110 16.91 -15.96 3.70
CA LEU A 110 17.38 -16.03 5.10
C LEU A 110 17.13 -17.41 5.70
#